data_AF-A0A263NU62-F1
#
_entry.id   AF-A0A263NU62-F1
#
_cell.length_a   1.000
_cell.length_b   1.000
_cell.length_c   1.000
_cell.angle_alpha   90.00
_cell.angle_beta   90.00
_cell.angle_gamma   90.00
#
_symmetry.space_group_name_H-M   'P 1'
#
loop_
_entity.id
_entity.type
_entity.pdbx_description
1 polymer ?
#
loop_
_entity_poly.entity_id
_entity_poly.type
_entity_poly.pdbx_seq_one_letter_code
_entity_poly.pdbx_strand_id
1 'polypeptide(L)'
;MKPIAAAATLCLVMVLGACAPYMPYRTENTLCATNKADCSKATLQWHAGTSASPGDYLLGFVEFNDQGDLWQRQGMEAVINQLNTEAAAKDLLIVVFVHGWHHSSEEGDGNINTFRTVLANLAVAEAASGRPAREVAGVYVGWRGDSLALGPINNVTFWDRKNTAEKVGHGEVTELLSRIELIKRTQDSKARDAAFEAKSKSGAGNTQSTEENRCGKHIAAGQDITSQTKLVVIGHSFGGLVVQSSIGQILEDRAIRTKGGDYGCQLDVEGFGNLVVLINPAFEAQRYSGLHDIVSRRTWFPAQQLPVEVILTSKADDATGVLFPLGRRFNTVFERDGWDKKNLTTVGHYQPYITHELYKAAPGHPDTQPLMKAWAAGGQPSTRLTIAGLTLERTQLGDRNPYMNVSVSGDLIKNHNDIGEPQIIEFLKQMILLSTLPESDRHFIKTNGQ
;
A
#
# COMPACT_ATOMS: atom_id res chain seq x y z
N MET A 1 4.29 49.78 -31.51
CA MET A 1 3.53 48.53 -31.79
C MET A 1 4.40 47.27 -31.88
N LYS A 2 5.67 47.33 -32.35
CA LYS A 2 6.58 46.16 -32.39
C LYS A 2 7.05 45.57 -31.03
N PRO A 3 7.26 46.33 -29.94
CA PRO A 3 7.79 45.74 -28.69
C PRO A 3 6.73 44.98 -27.88
N ILE A 4 5.43 45.32 -28.05
CA ILE A 4 4.32 44.64 -27.37
C ILE A 4 4.08 43.25 -27.98
N ALA A 5 4.21 43.11 -29.31
CA ALA A 5 4.12 41.83 -29.99
C ALA A 5 5.27 40.90 -29.58
N ALA A 6 6.51 41.40 -29.50
CA ALA A 6 7.66 40.61 -29.05
C ALA A 6 7.54 40.16 -27.58
N ALA A 7 7.06 41.03 -26.70
CA ALA A 7 6.80 40.69 -25.29
C ALA A 7 5.66 39.69 -25.14
N ALA A 8 4.58 39.81 -25.94
CA ALA A 8 3.47 38.87 -25.94
C ALA A 8 3.88 37.48 -26.46
N THR A 9 4.71 37.41 -27.51
CA THR A 9 5.25 36.14 -28.02
C THR A 9 6.23 35.50 -27.03
N LEU A 10 7.07 36.29 -26.36
CA LEU A 10 7.98 35.80 -25.33
C LEU A 10 7.24 35.28 -24.09
N CYS A 11 6.18 35.97 -23.65
CA CYS A 11 5.29 35.48 -22.59
C CYS A 11 4.55 34.20 -23.01
N LEU A 12 4.07 34.10 -24.26
CA LEU A 12 3.39 32.90 -24.75
C LEU A 12 4.34 31.69 -24.80
N VAL A 13 5.58 31.87 -25.23
CA VAL A 13 6.61 30.81 -25.24
C VAL A 13 7.02 30.40 -23.82
N MET A 14 7.13 31.35 -22.88
CA MET A 14 7.39 31.04 -21.47
C MET A 14 6.22 30.30 -20.80
N VAL A 15 4.97 30.61 -21.16
CA VAL A 15 3.78 29.90 -20.67
C VAL A 15 3.69 28.48 -21.24
N LEU A 16 4.07 28.26 -22.50
CA LEU A 16 4.05 26.93 -23.13
C LEU A 16 5.19 26.01 -22.64
N GLY A 17 6.34 26.56 -22.25
CA GLY A 17 7.44 25.79 -21.63
C GLY A 17 7.26 25.52 -20.13
N ALA A 18 6.21 26.07 -19.51
CA ALA A 18 5.97 25.99 -18.06
C ALA A 18 4.97 24.89 -17.66
N CYS A 19 4.42 24.11 -18.59
CA CYS A 19 3.50 23.02 -18.29
C CYS A 19 4.22 21.67 -18.26
N ALA A 20 3.86 20.82 -17.30
CA ALA A 20 4.31 19.43 -17.31
C ALA A 20 3.67 18.66 -18.49
N PRO A 21 4.39 17.69 -19.10
CA PRO A 21 3.89 16.94 -20.25
C PRO A 21 2.56 16.24 -19.95
N TYR A 22 1.57 16.37 -20.85
CA TYR A 22 0.32 15.62 -20.80
C TYR A 22 0.39 14.45 -21.80
N MET A 23 1.20 13.44 -21.45
CA MET A 23 1.47 12.25 -22.26
C MET A 23 1.96 11.12 -21.36
N PRO A 24 1.87 9.84 -21.78
CA PRO A 24 2.52 8.75 -21.09
C PRO A 24 4.04 8.76 -21.31
N TYR A 25 4.79 8.22 -20.35
CA TYR A 25 6.24 8.05 -20.41
C TYR A 25 6.66 6.65 -20.89
N ARG A 26 5.85 5.62 -20.61
CA ARG A 26 6.14 4.20 -20.87
C ARG A 26 5.27 3.67 -22.02
N THR A 27 5.75 3.88 -23.24
CA THR A 27 5.01 3.63 -24.48
C THR A 27 5.27 2.27 -25.13
N GLU A 28 6.25 1.51 -24.65
CA GLU A 28 6.65 0.23 -25.23
C GLU A 28 6.13 -0.94 -24.38
N ASN A 29 5.05 -1.57 -24.83
CA ASN A 29 4.30 -2.58 -24.07
C ASN A 29 4.96 -3.98 -24.07
N THR A 30 6.26 -4.07 -24.30
CA THR A 30 7.03 -5.32 -24.35
C THR A 30 8.01 -5.41 -23.19
N LEU A 31 8.26 -6.63 -22.70
CA LEU A 31 9.25 -6.87 -21.65
C LEU A 31 10.66 -6.52 -22.12
N CYS A 32 11.30 -5.61 -21.40
CA CYS A 32 12.67 -5.16 -21.64
C CYS A 32 13.58 -5.55 -20.48
N ALA A 33 14.71 -6.20 -20.78
CA ALA A 33 15.70 -6.56 -19.75
C ALA A 33 16.74 -5.44 -19.61
N THR A 34 16.85 -4.86 -18.41
CA THR A 34 17.66 -3.64 -18.18
C THR A 34 19.17 -3.85 -18.31
N ASN A 35 19.63 -5.09 -18.27
CA ASN A 35 21.03 -5.45 -18.52
C ASN A 35 21.36 -5.63 -20.02
N LYS A 36 20.37 -5.54 -20.91
CA LYS A 36 20.55 -5.79 -22.36
C LYS A 36 20.21 -4.59 -23.24
N ALA A 37 19.33 -3.69 -22.79
CA ALA A 37 18.86 -2.56 -23.58
C ALA A 37 18.48 -1.37 -22.69
N ASP A 38 18.29 -0.21 -23.33
CA ASP A 38 17.62 0.93 -22.69
C ASP A 38 16.12 0.63 -22.56
N CYS A 39 15.65 0.55 -21.32
CA CYS A 39 14.25 0.26 -21.00
C CYS A 39 13.46 1.51 -20.56
N SER A 40 13.99 2.72 -20.80
CA SER A 40 13.38 3.99 -20.36
C SER A 40 11.93 4.18 -20.84
N LYS A 41 11.55 3.62 -21.99
CA LYS A 41 10.16 3.66 -22.50
C LYS A 41 9.36 2.38 -22.27
N ALA A 42 9.98 1.33 -21.73
CA ALA A 42 9.34 0.05 -21.57
C ALA A 42 8.34 0.07 -20.41
N THR A 43 7.11 -0.36 -20.70
CA THR A 43 6.04 -0.60 -19.73
C THR A 43 6.37 -1.79 -18.82
N LEU A 44 7.15 -2.76 -19.32
CA LEU A 44 7.58 -3.93 -18.59
C LEU A 44 9.12 -3.99 -18.56
N GLN A 45 9.68 -4.10 -17.37
CA GLN A 45 11.11 -4.16 -17.15
C GLN A 45 11.46 -5.41 -16.33
N TRP A 46 12.44 -6.18 -16.80
CA TRP A 46 13.12 -7.18 -16.00
C TRP A 46 14.43 -6.62 -15.47
N HIS A 47 14.56 -6.57 -14.14
CA HIS A 47 15.78 -6.14 -13.48
C HIS A 47 16.51 -7.37 -12.94
N ALA A 48 17.71 -7.60 -13.47
CA ALA A 48 18.63 -8.59 -12.93
C ALA A 48 19.45 -7.98 -11.79
N GLY A 49 19.64 -8.74 -10.73
CA GLY A 49 20.43 -8.36 -9.57
C GLY A 49 21.87 -8.01 -9.96
N THR A 50 22.39 -6.96 -9.35
CA THR A 50 23.76 -6.47 -9.52
C THR A 50 24.48 -6.45 -8.18
N SER A 51 25.80 -6.23 -8.19
CA SER A 51 26.55 -6.04 -6.93
C SER A 51 26.09 -4.82 -6.12
N ALA A 52 25.52 -3.80 -6.78
CA ALA A 52 25.04 -2.57 -6.14
C ALA A 52 23.57 -2.65 -5.70
N SER A 53 22.75 -3.43 -6.41
CA SER A 53 21.34 -3.67 -6.12
C SER A 53 21.07 -5.17 -6.28
N PRO A 54 21.32 -5.97 -5.23
CA PRO A 54 21.13 -7.41 -5.29
C PRO A 54 19.63 -7.72 -5.31
N GLY A 55 19.23 -8.76 -6.06
CA GLY A 55 17.84 -9.21 -6.17
C GLY A 55 17.23 -8.99 -7.54
N ASP A 56 16.70 -10.06 -8.12
CA ASP A 56 15.97 -10.01 -9.39
C ASP A 56 14.51 -9.62 -9.13
N TYR A 57 13.94 -8.79 -9.99
CA TYR A 57 12.52 -8.44 -9.92
C TYR A 57 11.95 -8.01 -11.27
N LEU A 58 10.65 -8.24 -11.43
CA LEU A 58 9.83 -7.67 -12.50
C LEU A 58 9.31 -6.29 -12.08
N LEU A 59 9.26 -5.33 -13.00
CA LEU A 59 8.65 -4.02 -12.77
C LEU A 59 7.75 -3.64 -13.96
N GLY A 60 6.45 -3.51 -13.70
CA GLY A 60 5.47 -2.99 -14.64
C GLY A 60 5.12 -1.53 -14.33
N PHE A 61 4.79 -0.75 -15.36
CA PHE A 61 4.27 0.61 -15.24
C PHE A 61 2.85 0.65 -15.80
N VAL A 62 1.94 1.31 -15.09
CA VAL A 62 0.58 1.57 -15.60
C VAL A 62 0.26 3.03 -15.37
N GLU A 63 0.02 3.77 -16.45
CA GLU A 63 -0.12 5.22 -16.42
C GLU A 63 -1.55 5.67 -16.71
N PHE A 64 -1.99 6.67 -15.95
CA PHE A 64 -3.33 7.26 -16.00
C PHE A 64 -3.25 8.76 -16.33
N ASN A 65 -4.25 9.25 -17.04
CA ASN A 65 -4.41 10.68 -17.33
C ASN A 65 -5.10 11.40 -16.14
N ASP A 66 -5.23 12.72 -16.22
CA ASP A 66 -5.85 13.56 -15.18
C ASP A 66 -7.36 13.29 -14.94
N GLN A 67 -7.98 12.49 -15.82
CA GLN A 67 -9.39 12.10 -15.78
C GLN A 67 -9.57 10.75 -15.07
N GLY A 68 -8.48 10.02 -14.85
CA GLY A 68 -8.48 8.67 -14.30
C GLY A 68 -8.61 7.57 -15.33
N ASP A 69 -8.48 7.87 -16.62
CA ASP A 69 -8.44 6.88 -17.69
C ASP A 69 -7.00 6.42 -17.94
N LEU A 70 -6.83 5.18 -18.38
CA LEU A 70 -5.56 4.63 -18.83
C LEU A 70 -5.05 5.38 -20.05
N TRP A 71 -3.77 5.74 -20.04
CA TRP A 71 -3.10 6.20 -21.25
C TRP A 71 -3.01 5.11 -22.31
N GLN A 72 -2.77 3.87 -21.88
CA GLN A 72 -2.59 2.72 -22.77
C GLN A 72 -3.22 1.47 -22.16
N ARG A 73 -4.42 1.12 -22.65
CA ARG A 73 -5.11 -0.13 -22.31
C ARG A 73 -4.23 -1.37 -22.53
N GLN A 74 -3.49 -1.40 -23.65
CA GLN A 74 -2.57 -2.47 -23.99
C GLN A 74 -1.39 -2.58 -23.01
N GLY A 75 -0.95 -1.46 -22.43
CA GLY A 75 0.11 -1.45 -21.43
C GLY A 75 -0.32 -2.10 -20.13
N MET A 76 -1.52 -1.76 -19.63
CA MET A 76 -2.09 -2.45 -18.47
C MET A 76 -2.28 -3.95 -18.74
N GLU A 77 -2.79 -4.32 -19.92
CA GLU A 77 -2.97 -5.72 -20.29
C GLU A 77 -1.65 -6.48 -20.35
N ALA A 78 -0.60 -5.87 -20.90
CA ALA A 78 0.74 -6.47 -20.91
C ALA A 78 1.22 -6.73 -19.48
N VAL A 79 1.06 -5.77 -18.56
CA VAL A 79 1.44 -5.96 -17.14
C VAL A 79 0.64 -7.07 -16.48
N ILE A 80 -0.70 -7.08 -16.63
CA ILE A 80 -1.55 -8.11 -16.03
C ILE A 80 -1.26 -9.50 -16.64
N ASN A 81 -1.03 -9.58 -17.94
CA ASN A 81 -0.70 -10.84 -18.61
C ASN A 81 0.67 -11.38 -18.17
N GLN A 82 1.66 -10.50 -18.01
CA GLN A 82 2.97 -10.91 -17.48
C GLN A 82 2.84 -11.42 -16.04
N LEU A 83 2.13 -10.70 -15.16
CA LEU A 83 1.89 -11.15 -13.78
C LEU A 83 1.16 -12.49 -13.71
N ASN A 84 0.17 -12.72 -14.57
CA ASN A 84 -0.50 -14.03 -14.65
C ASN A 84 0.43 -15.13 -15.14
N THR A 85 1.33 -14.83 -16.09
CA THR A 85 2.33 -15.77 -16.61
C THR A 85 3.30 -16.17 -15.49
N GLU A 86 3.86 -15.19 -14.76
CA GLU A 86 4.76 -15.48 -13.64
C GLU A 86 4.04 -16.22 -12.51
N ALA A 87 2.81 -15.80 -12.15
CA ALA A 87 2.02 -16.45 -11.12
C ALA A 87 1.60 -17.90 -11.48
N ALA A 88 1.64 -18.27 -12.76
CA ALA A 88 1.41 -19.65 -13.18
C ALA A 88 2.65 -20.53 -13.00
N ALA A 89 3.85 -19.94 -13.03
CA ALA A 89 5.12 -20.63 -12.87
C ALA A 89 5.59 -20.68 -11.41
N LYS A 90 5.38 -19.59 -10.66
CA LYS A 90 5.93 -19.40 -9.32
C LYS A 90 5.05 -18.49 -8.47
N ASP A 91 5.07 -18.68 -7.16
CA ASP A 91 4.39 -17.77 -6.24
C ASP A 91 5.02 -16.37 -6.27
N LEU A 92 4.19 -15.32 -6.25
CA LEU A 92 4.63 -13.93 -6.36
C LEU A 92 4.54 -13.15 -5.05
N LEU A 93 5.45 -12.21 -4.84
CA LEU A 93 5.23 -11.06 -3.96
C LEU A 93 4.98 -9.84 -4.85
N ILE A 94 3.71 -9.53 -5.07
CA ILE A 94 3.28 -8.40 -5.88
C ILE A 94 3.26 -7.16 -4.99
N VAL A 95 3.97 -6.10 -5.40
CA VAL A 95 3.99 -4.81 -4.71
C VAL A 95 3.53 -3.74 -5.68
N VAL A 96 2.43 -3.07 -5.38
CA VAL A 96 1.95 -1.91 -6.14
C VAL A 96 2.39 -0.64 -5.43
N PHE A 97 2.93 0.33 -6.16
CA PHE A 97 3.27 1.63 -5.63
C PHE A 97 2.57 2.73 -6.43
N VAL A 98 1.82 3.59 -5.74
CA VAL A 98 1.13 4.75 -6.32
C VAL A 98 1.80 6.02 -5.81
N HIS A 99 2.36 6.80 -6.73
CA HIS A 99 3.13 7.98 -6.37
C HIS A 99 2.27 9.20 -6.06
N GLY A 100 2.87 10.17 -5.38
CA GLY A 100 2.27 11.44 -4.99
C GLY A 100 2.47 12.59 -5.96
N TRP A 101 2.20 13.79 -5.45
CA TRP A 101 2.45 15.06 -6.12
C TRP A 101 3.95 15.26 -6.40
N HIS A 102 4.32 15.99 -7.45
CA HIS A 102 5.72 16.15 -7.94
C HIS A 102 6.41 14.92 -8.52
N HIS A 103 5.64 13.88 -8.86
CA HIS A 103 6.18 12.65 -9.43
C HIS A 103 5.44 12.24 -10.71
N SER A 104 6.12 11.42 -11.50
CA SER A 104 5.56 10.84 -12.72
C SER A 104 6.14 9.43 -12.97
N SER A 105 5.91 8.90 -14.18
CA SER A 105 6.55 7.65 -14.65
C SER A 105 7.80 7.89 -15.50
N GLU A 106 8.30 9.13 -15.56
CA GLU A 106 9.55 9.46 -16.25
C GLU A 106 10.75 8.67 -15.70
N GLU A 107 11.64 8.21 -16.58
CA GLU A 107 12.85 7.50 -16.14
C GLU A 107 13.73 8.41 -15.27
N GLY A 108 14.19 7.88 -14.13
CA GLY A 108 15.00 8.63 -13.18
C GLY A 108 14.22 9.37 -12.10
N ASP A 109 12.88 9.34 -12.11
CA ASP A 109 12.05 9.88 -11.01
C ASP A 109 12.46 9.28 -9.65
N GLY A 110 12.52 10.14 -8.62
CA GLY A 110 12.99 9.75 -7.28
C GLY A 110 12.15 8.66 -6.60
N ASN A 111 10.83 8.65 -6.84
CA ASN A 111 9.94 7.61 -6.33
C ASN A 111 10.14 6.29 -7.06
N ILE A 112 10.41 6.31 -8.37
CA ILE A 112 10.77 5.10 -9.12
C ILE A 112 12.07 4.51 -8.56
N ASN A 113 13.10 5.34 -8.33
CA ASN A 113 14.39 4.88 -7.79
C ASN A 113 14.26 4.31 -6.38
N THR A 114 13.47 4.96 -5.53
CA THR A 114 13.15 4.45 -4.19
C THR A 114 12.40 3.13 -4.28
N PHE A 115 11.39 3.03 -5.16
CA PHE A 115 10.61 1.82 -5.34
C PHE A 115 11.45 0.65 -5.85
N ARG A 116 12.34 0.87 -6.83
CA ARG A 116 13.34 -0.11 -7.28
C ARG A 116 14.20 -0.64 -6.12
N THR A 117 14.61 0.24 -5.22
CA THR A 117 15.38 -0.13 -4.03
C THR A 117 14.58 -1.02 -3.08
N VAL A 118 13.29 -0.70 -2.87
CA VAL A 118 12.38 -1.54 -2.07
C VAL A 118 12.20 -2.93 -2.70
N LEU A 119 11.98 -3.01 -4.01
CA LEU A 119 11.79 -4.29 -4.71
C LEU A 119 13.04 -5.17 -4.63
N ALA A 120 14.23 -4.60 -4.87
CA ALA A 120 15.50 -5.32 -4.74
C ALA A 120 15.71 -5.86 -3.30
N ASN A 121 15.48 -5.01 -2.28
CA ASN A 121 15.60 -5.41 -0.88
C ASN A 121 14.61 -6.52 -0.49
N LEU A 122 13.39 -6.49 -1.04
CA LEU A 122 12.40 -7.55 -0.84
C LEU A 122 12.84 -8.85 -1.53
N ALA A 123 13.39 -8.79 -2.75
CA ALA A 123 13.87 -9.97 -3.46
C ALA A 123 15.01 -10.67 -2.71
N VAL A 124 15.92 -9.89 -2.13
CA VAL A 124 16.99 -10.42 -1.25
C VAL A 124 16.41 -11.05 0.00
N ALA A 125 15.44 -10.40 0.64
CA ALA A 125 14.80 -10.93 1.84
C ALA A 125 14.04 -12.24 1.56
N GLU A 126 13.37 -12.34 0.42
CA GLU A 126 12.72 -13.57 -0.04
C GLU A 126 13.73 -14.70 -0.23
N ALA A 127 14.85 -14.42 -0.92
CA ALA A 127 15.92 -15.40 -1.13
C ALA A 127 16.58 -15.86 0.18
N ALA A 128 16.69 -14.98 1.17
CA ALA A 128 17.29 -15.28 2.48
C ALA A 128 16.32 -15.92 3.48
N SER A 129 15.03 -16.04 3.15
CA SER A 129 13.98 -16.44 4.11
C SER A 129 13.99 -17.92 4.48
N GLY A 130 14.78 -18.77 3.81
CA GLY A 130 14.88 -20.21 4.08
C GLY A 130 13.67 -21.04 3.61
N ARG A 131 12.70 -20.40 2.96
CA ARG A 131 11.54 -21.02 2.29
C ARG A 131 11.66 -20.83 0.77
N PRO A 132 10.83 -21.52 -0.05
CA PRO A 132 10.78 -21.22 -1.48
C PRO A 132 10.53 -19.73 -1.71
N ALA A 133 11.54 -19.05 -2.23
CA ALA A 133 11.51 -17.60 -2.41
C ALA A 133 10.44 -17.25 -3.44
N ARG A 134 9.56 -16.29 -3.12
CA ARG A 134 8.61 -15.76 -4.10
C ARG A 134 9.36 -14.90 -5.11
N GLU A 135 8.81 -14.82 -6.31
CA GLU A 135 9.30 -13.85 -7.28
C GLU A 135 8.71 -12.47 -6.98
N VAL A 136 9.56 -11.45 -6.91
CA VAL A 136 9.11 -10.09 -6.59
C VAL A 136 8.70 -9.39 -7.88
N ALA A 137 7.47 -8.89 -7.89
CA ALA A 137 6.91 -8.17 -9.02
C ALA A 137 6.34 -6.82 -8.58
N GLY A 138 6.95 -5.74 -9.03
CA GLY A 138 6.50 -4.37 -8.82
C GLY A 138 5.52 -3.90 -9.88
N VAL A 139 4.52 -3.11 -9.47
CA VAL A 139 3.68 -2.32 -10.38
C VAL A 139 3.72 -0.86 -9.93
N TYR A 140 4.30 0.01 -10.74
CA TYR A 140 4.31 1.44 -10.51
C TYR A 140 3.10 2.09 -11.20
N VAL A 141 2.24 2.73 -10.42
CA VAL A 141 1.03 3.41 -10.89
C VAL A 141 1.35 4.89 -11.08
N GLY A 142 1.40 5.29 -12.34
CA GLY A 142 1.74 6.61 -12.80
C GLY A 142 0.53 7.50 -13.06
N TRP A 143 0.61 8.76 -12.68
CA TRP A 143 -0.28 9.83 -13.14
C TRP A 143 0.51 11.13 -13.23
N ARG A 144 -0.10 12.19 -13.76
CA ARG A 144 0.59 13.47 -13.90
C ARG A 144 0.57 14.28 -12.60
N GLY A 145 1.58 14.05 -11.76
CA GLY A 145 1.73 14.73 -10.47
C GLY A 145 1.89 16.23 -10.62
N ASP A 146 2.79 16.70 -11.48
CA ASP A 146 2.97 18.13 -11.74
C ASP A 146 2.03 18.65 -12.82
N SER A 147 1.46 19.84 -12.63
CA SER A 147 0.80 20.59 -13.71
C SER A 147 1.66 21.72 -14.26
N LEU A 148 2.64 22.19 -13.49
CA LEU A 148 3.61 23.22 -13.88
C LEU A 148 5.05 22.70 -13.72
N ALA A 149 5.91 23.03 -14.68
CA ALA A 149 7.35 22.73 -14.67
C ALA A 149 8.17 23.78 -13.87
N LEU A 150 7.52 24.71 -13.17
CA LEU A 150 8.16 25.81 -12.43
C LEU A 150 8.08 25.56 -10.92
N GLY A 151 9.18 25.06 -10.34
CA GLY A 151 9.27 24.53 -8.97
C GLY A 151 8.53 25.31 -7.86
N PRO A 152 8.92 26.55 -7.49
CA PRO A 152 8.38 27.20 -6.28
C PRO A 152 6.94 27.73 -6.42
N ILE A 153 6.42 27.89 -7.64
CA ILE A 153 5.03 28.35 -7.90
C ILE A 153 4.05 27.17 -7.87
N ASN A 154 4.56 25.94 -7.93
CA ASN A 154 3.77 24.74 -8.02
C ASN A 154 2.95 24.48 -6.73
N ASN A 155 3.33 25.01 -5.56
CA ASN A 155 2.50 25.00 -4.33
C ASN A 155 1.08 25.56 -4.50
N VAL A 156 0.84 26.38 -5.54
CA VAL A 156 -0.49 26.88 -5.89
C VAL A 156 -1.37 25.80 -6.54
N THR A 157 -0.76 24.76 -7.15
CA THR A 157 -1.48 23.67 -7.83
C THR A 157 -1.96 22.58 -6.87
N PHE A 158 -1.60 22.66 -5.58
CA PHE A 158 -1.90 21.63 -4.59
C PHE A 158 -3.36 21.15 -4.64
N TRP A 159 -4.32 22.08 -4.67
CA TRP A 159 -5.76 21.76 -4.69
C TRP A 159 -6.21 21.11 -6.00
N ASP A 160 -5.70 21.61 -7.12
CA ASP A 160 -5.98 21.05 -8.43
C ASP A 160 -5.42 19.62 -8.56
N ARG A 161 -4.20 19.40 -8.08
CA ARG A 161 -3.55 18.09 -8.07
C ARG A 161 -4.19 17.13 -7.06
N LYS A 162 -4.68 17.62 -5.92
CA LYS A 162 -5.51 16.84 -5.00
C LYS A 162 -6.80 16.37 -5.65
N ASN A 163 -7.52 17.27 -6.31
CA ASN A 163 -8.77 16.94 -7.00
C ASN A 163 -8.52 15.97 -8.17
N THR A 164 -7.37 16.10 -8.84
CA THR A 164 -6.96 15.19 -9.91
C THR A 164 -6.64 13.81 -9.35
N ALA A 165 -5.88 13.71 -8.27
CA ALA A 165 -5.60 12.44 -7.60
C ALA A 165 -6.89 11.72 -7.13
N GLU A 166 -7.86 12.47 -6.64
CA GLU A 166 -9.18 11.91 -6.29
C GLU A 166 -9.90 11.34 -7.52
N LYS A 167 -9.93 12.06 -8.64
CA LYS A 167 -10.51 11.56 -9.91
C LYS A 167 -9.78 10.32 -10.41
N VAL A 168 -8.45 10.33 -10.39
CA VAL A 168 -7.62 9.17 -10.77
C VAL A 168 -7.94 7.95 -9.93
N GLY A 169 -8.09 8.12 -8.60
CA GLY A 169 -8.48 7.02 -7.70
C GLY A 169 -9.88 6.46 -7.97
N HIS A 170 -10.83 7.30 -8.37
CA HIS A 170 -12.18 6.85 -8.75
C HIS A 170 -12.27 6.27 -10.16
N GLY A 171 -11.26 6.50 -11.00
CA GLY A 171 -11.19 5.99 -12.37
C GLY A 171 -10.70 4.54 -12.45
N GLU A 172 -9.99 4.25 -13.53
CA GLU A 172 -9.56 2.90 -13.92
C GLU A 172 -8.44 2.33 -13.01
N VAL A 173 -7.90 3.09 -12.05
CA VAL A 173 -7.01 2.55 -11.01
C VAL A 173 -7.72 1.47 -10.20
N THR A 174 -9.02 1.63 -9.96
CA THR A 174 -9.84 0.61 -9.29
C THR A 174 -9.87 -0.70 -10.08
N GLU A 175 -9.96 -0.63 -11.41
CA GLU A 175 -9.88 -1.81 -12.27
C GLU A 175 -8.51 -2.48 -12.16
N LEU A 176 -7.42 -1.71 -12.27
CA LEU A 176 -6.06 -2.22 -12.16
C LEU A 176 -5.86 -2.98 -10.85
N LEU A 177 -6.14 -2.34 -9.72
CA LEU A 177 -5.96 -2.93 -8.39
C LEU A 177 -6.82 -4.20 -8.24
N SER A 178 -8.07 -4.16 -8.69
CA SER A 178 -8.99 -5.31 -8.64
C SER A 178 -8.49 -6.49 -9.47
N ARG A 179 -7.92 -6.22 -10.67
CA ARG A 179 -7.32 -7.26 -11.52
C ARG A 179 -6.08 -7.88 -10.89
N ILE A 180 -5.22 -7.07 -10.27
CA ILE A 180 -4.04 -7.59 -9.57
C ILE A 180 -4.47 -8.44 -8.37
N GLU A 181 -5.45 -8.00 -7.59
CA GLU A 181 -5.99 -8.79 -6.48
C GLU A 181 -6.61 -10.11 -6.98
N LEU A 182 -7.28 -10.08 -8.13
CA LEU A 182 -7.85 -11.29 -8.74
C LEU A 182 -6.78 -12.35 -9.00
N ILE A 183 -5.57 -11.98 -9.44
CA ILE A 183 -4.45 -12.93 -9.63
C ILE A 183 -4.18 -13.69 -8.33
N LYS A 184 -4.02 -12.96 -7.22
CA LYS A 184 -3.84 -13.56 -5.89
C LYS A 184 -5.00 -14.47 -5.51
N ARG A 185 -6.24 -13.99 -5.67
CA ARG A 185 -7.45 -14.76 -5.31
C ARG A 185 -7.58 -16.05 -6.11
N THR A 186 -7.20 -16.03 -7.39
CA THR A 186 -7.16 -17.22 -8.25
C THR A 186 -6.14 -18.23 -7.73
N GLN A 187 -4.94 -17.78 -7.33
CA GLN A 187 -3.95 -18.69 -6.75
C GLN A 187 -4.41 -19.26 -5.41
N ASP A 188 -5.06 -18.46 -4.56
CA ASP A 188 -5.67 -18.97 -3.32
C ASP A 188 -6.74 -20.02 -3.62
N SER A 189 -7.54 -19.84 -4.66
CA SER A 189 -8.53 -20.84 -5.08
C SER A 189 -7.88 -22.15 -5.50
N LYS A 190 -6.85 -22.08 -6.34
CA LYS A 190 -6.10 -23.27 -6.76
C LYS A 190 -5.47 -24.00 -5.58
N ALA A 191 -4.93 -23.27 -4.61
CA ALA A 191 -4.35 -23.85 -3.40
C ALA A 191 -5.41 -24.60 -2.56
N ARG A 192 -6.61 -24.04 -2.43
CA ARG A 192 -7.74 -24.71 -1.76
C ARG A 192 -8.16 -25.98 -2.49
N ASP A 193 -8.30 -25.91 -3.82
CA ASP A 193 -8.69 -27.05 -4.64
C ASP A 193 -7.67 -28.20 -4.54
N ALA A 194 -6.38 -27.87 -4.64
CA ALA A 194 -5.29 -28.84 -4.50
C ALA A 194 -5.28 -29.51 -3.11
N ALA A 195 -5.52 -28.75 -2.05
CA ALA A 195 -5.58 -29.29 -0.71
C ALA A 195 -6.83 -30.16 -0.46
N PHE A 196 -7.97 -29.80 -1.06
CA PHE A 196 -9.18 -30.62 -1.03
C PHE A 196 -8.95 -31.96 -1.74
N GLU A 197 -8.34 -31.95 -2.93
CA GLU A 197 -7.98 -33.17 -3.64
C GLU A 197 -7.01 -34.06 -2.85
N ALA A 198 -6.00 -33.47 -2.20
CA ALA A 198 -5.05 -34.21 -1.37
C ALA A 198 -5.74 -34.91 -0.18
N LYS A 199 -6.69 -34.23 0.48
CA LYS A 199 -7.51 -34.81 1.56
C LYS A 199 -8.45 -35.91 1.05
N SER A 200 -9.01 -35.76 -0.14
CA SER A 200 -9.88 -36.78 -0.75
C SER A 200 -9.12 -38.06 -1.10
N LYS A 201 -7.89 -37.94 -1.61
CA LYS A 201 -7.02 -39.07 -1.99
C LYS A 201 -6.45 -39.84 -0.79
N SER A 202 -6.30 -39.21 0.38
CA SER A 202 -5.74 -39.86 1.58
C SER A 202 -6.70 -40.82 2.30
N GLY A 203 -7.91 -41.04 1.77
CA GLY A 203 -8.87 -41.98 2.37
C GLY A 203 -9.44 -41.52 3.72
N ALA A 204 -9.14 -40.29 4.15
CA ALA A 204 -9.77 -39.64 5.31
C ALA A 204 -11.20 -39.17 4.95
N GLY A 205 -12.01 -40.10 4.46
CA GLY A 205 -13.40 -39.89 4.08
C GLY A 205 -14.33 -40.39 5.16
N ASN A 206 -15.23 -39.51 5.60
CA ASN A 206 -16.48 -39.80 6.28
C ASN A 206 -16.47 -39.88 7.82
N THR A 207 -16.23 -38.74 8.47
CA THR A 207 -17.06 -38.38 9.63
C THR A 207 -18.03 -37.29 9.20
N GLN A 208 -19.23 -37.74 8.84
CA GLN A 208 -20.44 -36.94 8.74
C GLN A 208 -20.51 -36.10 10.04
N SER A 209 -20.22 -34.81 9.95
CA SER A 209 -20.32 -33.93 11.11
C SER A 209 -21.78 -33.76 11.44
N THR A 210 -22.20 -34.41 12.52
CA THR A 210 -23.31 -33.95 13.36
C THR A 210 -23.15 -32.45 13.63
N GLU A 211 -24.28 -31.77 13.79
CA GLU A 211 -24.48 -30.31 13.87
C GLU A 211 -23.78 -29.60 15.04
N GLU A 212 -22.63 -30.07 15.52
CA GLU A 212 -21.84 -29.40 16.55
C GLU A 212 -20.84 -28.42 15.92
N ASN A 213 -21.20 -27.14 16.08
CA ASN A 213 -20.47 -25.91 15.74
C ASN A 213 -20.44 -25.56 14.25
N ARG A 214 -21.46 -24.81 13.81
CA ARG A 214 -21.53 -24.11 12.50
C ARG A 214 -20.24 -23.36 12.12
N CYS A 215 -19.43 -22.92 13.09
CA CYS A 215 -18.11 -22.34 12.85
C CYS A 215 -16.93 -23.29 13.16
N GLY A 216 -17.08 -24.27 14.05
CA GLY A 216 -15.97 -25.09 14.59
C GLY A 216 -15.26 -25.97 13.56
N LYS A 217 -15.93 -26.38 12.48
CA LYS A 217 -15.32 -27.13 11.37
C LYS A 217 -14.99 -26.28 10.14
N HIS A 218 -15.70 -25.17 9.91
CA HIS A 218 -15.41 -24.26 8.79
C HIS A 218 -14.21 -23.34 9.06
N ILE A 219 -13.84 -23.14 10.32
CA ILE A 219 -12.57 -22.51 10.73
C ILE A 219 -11.36 -23.22 10.12
N ALA A 220 -11.44 -24.48 9.70
CA ALA A 220 -10.27 -25.29 9.32
C ALA A 220 -10.15 -25.66 7.83
N ALA A 221 -11.04 -25.20 6.94
CA ALA A 221 -11.05 -25.73 5.57
C ALA A 221 -11.36 -24.73 4.44
N GLY A 222 -12.11 -23.64 4.69
CA GLY A 222 -12.60 -22.77 3.61
C GLY A 222 -11.76 -21.51 3.34
N GLN A 223 -11.17 -20.93 4.38
CA GLN A 223 -10.38 -19.69 4.30
C GLN A 223 -8.92 -19.85 4.77
N ASP A 224 -8.60 -20.95 5.44
CA ASP A 224 -7.27 -21.21 5.99
C ASP A 224 -6.25 -21.32 4.84
N ILE A 225 -6.50 -22.19 3.86
CA ILE A 225 -5.52 -22.51 2.81
C ILE A 225 -5.39 -21.37 1.79
N THR A 226 -4.32 -20.61 1.91
CA THR A 226 -3.94 -19.53 0.98
C THR A 226 -2.67 -19.87 0.22
N SER A 227 -2.56 -19.38 -1.02
CA SER A 227 -1.34 -19.48 -1.82
C SER A 227 -0.20 -18.67 -1.22
N GLN A 228 1.04 -18.89 -1.67
CA GLN A 228 2.16 -18.01 -1.29
C GLN A 228 2.23 -16.75 -2.16
N THR A 229 1.39 -16.64 -3.19
CA THR A 229 1.20 -15.39 -3.92
C THR A 229 0.55 -14.35 -3.00
N LYS A 230 1.24 -13.22 -2.79
CA LYS A 230 0.81 -12.13 -1.90
C LYS A 230 0.79 -10.79 -2.62
N LEU A 231 -0.05 -9.87 -2.13
CA LEU A 231 -0.24 -8.54 -2.69
C LEU A 231 -0.07 -7.46 -1.62
N VAL A 232 0.78 -6.48 -1.88
CA VAL A 232 0.93 -5.25 -1.09
C VAL A 232 0.63 -4.04 -1.97
N VAL A 233 -0.12 -3.08 -1.45
CA VAL A 233 -0.38 -1.80 -2.14
C VAL A 233 0.16 -0.66 -1.28
N ILE A 234 0.97 0.21 -1.89
CA ILE A 234 1.64 1.33 -1.23
C ILE A 234 1.20 2.62 -1.92
N GLY A 235 0.74 3.61 -1.16
CA GLY A 235 0.42 4.95 -1.66
C GLY A 235 1.17 6.03 -0.89
N HIS A 236 1.89 6.89 -1.58
CA HIS A 236 2.58 8.05 -0.96
C HIS A 236 1.83 9.35 -1.25
N SER A 237 1.67 10.23 -0.25
CA SER A 237 1.10 11.58 -0.45
C SER A 237 -0.28 11.52 -1.14
N PHE A 238 -0.48 12.16 -2.28
CA PHE A 238 -1.69 12.05 -3.10
C PHE A 238 -1.88 10.67 -3.74
N GLY A 239 -0.82 9.88 -3.91
CA GLY A 239 -0.96 8.45 -4.22
C GLY A 239 -1.66 7.69 -3.11
N GLY A 240 -1.52 8.12 -1.85
CA GLY A 240 -2.32 7.60 -0.74
C GLY A 240 -3.81 7.97 -0.85
N LEU A 241 -4.13 9.16 -1.37
CA LEU A 241 -5.50 9.53 -1.72
C LEU A 241 -6.05 8.70 -2.88
N VAL A 242 -5.25 8.46 -3.93
CA VAL A 242 -5.63 7.59 -5.06
C VAL A 242 -6.00 6.20 -4.52
N VAL A 243 -5.11 5.58 -3.73
CA VAL A 243 -5.37 4.25 -3.13
C VAL A 243 -6.62 4.27 -2.26
N GLN A 244 -6.75 5.24 -1.34
CA GLN A 244 -7.91 5.33 -0.45
C GLN A 244 -9.23 5.48 -1.24
N SER A 245 -9.23 6.30 -2.30
CA SER A 245 -10.40 6.49 -3.17
C SER A 245 -10.75 5.24 -3.98
N SER A 246 -9.76 4.42 -4.35
CA SER A 246 -9.99 3.19 -5.13
C SER A 246 -10.50 2.02 -4.28
N ILE A 247 -9.99 1.85 -3.04
CA ILE A 247 -10.25 0.62 -2.26
C ILE A 247 -10.90 0.85 -0.88
N GLY A 248 -11.12 2.09 -0.45
CA GLY A 248 -11.65 2.39 0.89
C GLY A 248 -12.98 1.70 1.19
N GLN A 249 -13.92 1.71 0.25
CA GLN A 249 -15.21 1.01 0.40
C GLN A 249 -15.05 -0.52 0.47
N ILE A 250 -14.04 -1.07 -0.18
CA ILE A 250 -13.73 -2.51 -0.12
C ILE A 250 -13.20 -2.88 1.28
N LEU A 251 -12.35 -2.03 1.86
CA LEU A 251 -11.85 -2.22 3.22
C LEU A 251 -12.98 -2.13 4.26
N GLU A 252 -13.91 -1.18 4.11
CA GLU A 252 -15.10 -1.07 4.96
C GLU A 252 -16.00 -2.31 4.86
N ASP A 253 -16.33 -2.76 3.64
CA ASP A 253 -17.12 -3.96 3.42
C ASP A 253 -16.48 -5.21 4.05
N ARG A 254 -15.15 -5.37 3.94
CA ARG A 254 -14.42 -6.48 4.58
C ARG A 254 -14.37 -6.37 6.10
N ALA A 255 -14.19 -5.17 6.64
CA ALA A 255 -14.30 -4.95 8.08
C ALA A 255 -15.69 -5.33 8.60
N ILE A 256 -16.76 -4.99 7.87
CA ILE A 256 -18.15 -5.32 8.21
C ILE A 256 -18.41 -6.82 8.12
N ARG A 257 -17.89 -7.53 7.12
CA ARG A 257 -18.09 -8.98 6.95
C ARG A 257 -17.44 -9.82 8.04
N THR A 258 -16.45 -9.27 8.72
CA THR A 258 -15.71 -9.96 9.77
C THR A 258 -16.54 -10.00 11.06
N LYS A 259 -17.48 -10.94 11.17
CA LYS A 259 -18.47 -10.97 12.27
C LYS A 259 -18.47 -12.20 13.16
N GLY A 260 -17.56 -13.15 12.97
CA GLY A 260 -17.30 -14.30 13.85
C GLY A 260 -18.49 -14.81 14.70
N GLY A 261 -19.12 -15.92 14.30
CA GLY A 261 -20.23 -16.53 15.06
C GLY A 261 -21.49 -16.71 14.22
N ASP A 262 -22.67 -16.43 14.79
CA ASP A 262 -24.00 -16.77 14.25
C ASP A 262 -24.32 -16.28 12.81
N TYR A 263 -23.50 -15.38 12.25
CA TYR A 263 -23.68 -14.77 10.93
C TYR A 263 -22.60 -15.17 9.90
N GLY A 264 -21.60 -15.97 10.26
CA GLY A 264 -20.54 -16.41 9.35
C GLY A 264 -19.23 -16.83 10.04
N CYS A 265 -18.42 -17.63 9.34
CA CYS A 265 -17.19 -18.23 9.87
C CYS A 265 -15.92 -17.36 9.70
N GLN A 266 -16.04 -16.15 9.16
CA GLN A 266 -14.90 -15.24 8.95
C GLN A 266 -14.59 -14.49 10.25
N LEU A 267 -13.49 -14.88 10.89
CA LEU A 267 -13.07 -14.40 12.22
C LEU A 267 -12.08 -13.24 12.14
N ASP A 268 -11.16 -13.28 11.17
CA ASP A 268 -10.15 -12.27 10.90
C ASP A 268 -10.56 -11.34 9.75
N VAL A 269 -10.08 -10.10 9.83
CA VAL A 269 -10.34 -9.09 8.83
C VAL A 269 -9.51 -9.38 7.59
N GLU A 270 -10.20 -9.49 6.46
CA GLU A 270 -9.60 -9.56 5.14
C GLU A 270 -9.24 -8.14 4.66
N GLY A 271 -7.95 -7.86 4.50
CA GLY A 271 -7.48 -6.61 3.87
C GLY A 271 -7.63 -6.65 2.35
N PHE A 272 -7.31 -5.55 1.64
CA PHE A 272 -7.11 -5.56 0.19
C PHE A 272 -5.77 -6.20 -0.15
N GLY A 273 -5.77 -7.39 -0.74
CA GLY A 273 -4.56 -8.20 -0.81
C GLY A 273 -4.11 -8.67 0.57
N ASN A 274 -2.87 -8.37 0.95
CA ASN A 274 -2.29 -8.73 2.25
C ASN A 274 -1.97 -7.51 3.12
N LEU A 275 -1.61 -6.38 2.52
CA LEU A 275 -1.26 -5.16 3.24
C LEU A 275 -1.45 -3.93 2.36
N VAL A 276 -2.08 -2.91 2.91
CA VAL A 276 -2.09 -1.55 2.36
C VAL A 276 -1.19 -0.67 3.21
N VAL A 277 -0.31 0.10 2.59
CA VAL A 277 0.58 1.05 3.29
C VAL A 277 0.37 2.44 2.71
N LEU A 278 -0.01 3.41 3.53
CA LEU A 278 -0.12 4.80 3.11
C LEU A 278 0.93 5.65 3.82
N ILE A 279 1.80 6.32 3.07
CA ILE A 279 2.89 7.14 3.61
C ILE A 279 2.57 8.61 3.40
N ASN A 280 2.49 9.36 4.50
CA ASN A 280 2.07 10.75 4.54
C ASN A 280 0.81 11.03 3.68
N PRO A 281 -0.27 10.23 3.79
CA PRO A 281 -1.42 10.39 2.91
C PRO A 281 -2.06 11.78 3.05
N ALA A 282 -2.28 12.44 1.92
CA ALA A 282 -2.80 13.80 1.85
C ALA A 282 -4.31 13.83 1.58
N PHE A 283 -5.10 13.17 2.43
CA PHE A 283 -6.56 13.17 2.36
C PHE A 283 -7.22 13.46 3.71
N GLU A 284 -8.46 13.96 3.69
CA GLU A 284 -9.23 14.36 4.86
C GLU A 284 -9.51 13.19 5.81
N ALA A 285 -9.34 13.39 7.12
CA ALA A 285 -9.70 12.39 8.13
C ALA A 285 -11.17 11.92 7.97
N GLN A 286 -12.07 12.80 7.53
CA GLN A 286 -13.47 12.43 7.26
C GLN A 286 -13.63 11.23 6.34
N ARG A 287 -12.74 11.01 5.37
CA ARG A 287 -12.80 9.86 4.45
C ARG A 287 -12.48 8.52 5.13
N TYR A 288 -11.82 8.56 6.29
CA TYR A 288 -11.49 7.39 7.09
C TYR A 288 -12.53 7.13 8.19
N SER A 289 -13.53 8.01 8.32
CA SER A 289 -14.43 8.03 9.48
C SER A 289 -15.32 6.80 9.61
N GLY A 290 -15.84 6.27 8.49
CA GLY A 290 -16.67 5.06 8.46
C GLY A 290 -15.88 3.83 8.91
N LEU A 291 -14.75 3.56 8.24
CA LEU A 291 -13.82 2.50 8.63
C LEU A 291 -13.40 2.61 10.10
N HIS A 292 -13.02 3.81 10.57
CA HIS A 292 -12.64 4.01 11.97
C HIS A 292 -13.78 3.69 12.96
N ASP A 293 -15.02 4.11 12.67
CA ASP A 293 -16.18 3.80 13.53
C ASP A 293 -16.44 2.29 13.60
N ILE A 294 -16.33 1.57 12.47
CA ILE A 294 -16.47 0.10 12.43
C ILE A 294 -15.42 -0.58 13.32
N VAL A 295 -14.14 -0.21 13.16
CA VAL A 295 -13.03 -0.91 13.83
C VAL A 295 -12.89 -0.52 15.29
N SER A 296 -13.30 0.70 15.68
CA SER A 296 -13.24 1.16 17.08
C SER A 296 -14.32 0.57 17.96
N ARG A 297 -15.48 0.19 17.38
CA ARG A 297 -16.55 -0.53 18.10
C ARG A 297 -16.23 -2.00 18.33
N ARG A 298 -15.22 -2.53 17.64
CA ARG A 298 -14.78 -3.91 17.82
C ARG A 298 -13.81 -4.00 18.99
N THR A 299 -14.15 -4.85 19.96
CA THR A 299 -13.40 -5.02 21.21
C THR A 299 -12.33 -6.10 21.13
N TRP A 300 -12.34 -6.96 20.10
CA TRP A 300 -11.45 -8.11 20.01
C TRP A 300 -11.13 -8.51 18.56
N PHE A 301 -9.87 -8.90 18.32
CA PHE A 301 -9.39 -9.52 17.09
C PHE A 301 -8.63 -10.82 17.40
N PRO A 302 -8.67 -11.81 16.49
CA PRO A 302 -8.02 -13.09 16.71
C PRO A 302 -6.50 -12.97 16.79
N ALA A 303 -5.84 -13.92 17.45
CA ALA A 303 -4.39 -13.87 17.68
C ALA A 303 -3.57 -13.88 16.39
N GLN A 304 -4.09 -14.53 15.34
CA GLN A 304 -3.50 -14.60 14.01
C GLN A 304 -3.78 -13.35 13.15
N GLN A 305 -4.52 -12.36 13.66
CA GLN A 305 -4.80 -11.13 12.91
C GLN A 305 -3.49 -10.40 12.61
N LEU A 306 -3.18 -10.28 11.33
CA LEU A 306 -2.05 -9.50 10.83
C LEU A 306 -2.51 -8.07 10.46
N PRO A 307 -1.58 -7.10 10.38
CA PRO A 307 -1.89 -5.78 9.84
C PRO A 307 -2.47 -5.90 8.43
N VAL A 308 -3.58 -5.19 8.20
CA VAL A 308 -4.22 -5.08 6.88
C VAL A 308 -4.02 -3.70 6.27
N GLU A 309 -3.87 -2.67 7.09
CA GLU A 309 -3.61 -1.30 6.65
C GLU A 309 -2.69 -0.59 7.65
N VAL A 310 -1.65 0.07 7.14
CA VAL A 310 -0.70 0.86 7.92
C VAL A 310 -0.56 2.24 7.28
N ILE A 311 -1.06 3.26 7.96
CA ILE A 311 -0.90 4.66 7.65
C ILE A 311 0.27 5.21 8.46
N LEU A 312 1.33 5.67 7.82
CA LEU A 312 2.47 6.33 8.45
C LEU A 312 2.40 7.82 8.15
N THR A 313 2.38 8.68 9.16
CA THR A 313 2.42 10.15 8.96
C THR A 313 3.45 10.80 9.87
N SER A 314 4.37 11.56 9.29
CA SER A 314 5.39 12.28 10.05
C SER A 314 4.82 13.46 10.84
N LYS A 315 5.29 13.62 12.08
CA LYS A 315 5.08 14.84 12.90
C LYS A 315 5.74 16.08 12.29
N ALA A 316 6.73 15.92 11.40
CA ALA A 316 7.43 17.02 10.71
C ALA A 316 6.92 17.29 9.28
N ASP A 317 5.82 16.66 8.87
CA ASP A 317 5.26 16.87 7.54
C ASP A 317 4.44 18.17 7.45
N ASP A 318 5.07 19.24 6.96
CA ASP A 318 4.44 20.54 6.76
C ASP A 318 3.31 20.53 5.70
N ALA A 319 3.38 19.64 4.70
CA ALA A 319 2.37 19.60 3.64
C ALA A 319 1.02 19.13 4.19
N THR A 320 1.03 18.07 5.00
CA THR A 320 -0.18 17.55 5.63
C THR A 320 -0.54 18.28 6.93
N GLY A 321 0.47 18.77 7.68
CA GLY A 321 0.28 19.43 8.97
C GLY A 321 -0.09 20.91 8.89
N VAL A 322 0.34 21.63 7.84
CA VAL A 322 0.19 23.08 7.73
C VAL A 322 -0.49 23.51 6.43
N LEU A 323 0.05 23.09 5.27
CA LEU A 323 -0.46 23.52 3.96
C LEU A 323 -1.90 23.02 3.71
N PHE A 324 -2.17 21.76 4.05
CA PHE A 324 -3.48 21.15 3.88
C PHE A 324 -4.57 21.83 4.72
N PRO A 325 -4.43 22.00 6.05
CA PRO A 325 -5.45 22.71 6.85
C PRO A 325 -5.65 24.16 6.44
N LEU A 326 -4.57 24.89 6.09
CA LEU A 326 -4.68 26.28 5.65
C LEU A 326 -5.46 26.39 4.35
N GLY A 327 -5.10 25.61 3.33
CA GLY A 327 -5.79 25.72 2.05
C GLY A 327 -7.25 25.22 2.11
N ARG A 328 -7.58 24.23 2.97
CA ARG A 328 -9.00 23.89 3.24
C ARG A 328 -9.73 25.12 3.79
N ARG A 329 -9.19 25.77 4.83
CA ARG A 329 -9.82 26.96 5.44
C ARG A 329 -10.08 28.09 4.46
N PHE A 330 -9.21 28.30 3.46
CA PHE A 330 -9.39 29.34 2.43
C PHE A 330 -10.43 28.97 1.35
N ASN A 331 -10.46 27.71 0.92
CA ASN A 331 -11.46 27.25 -0.06
C ASN A 331 -12.86 27.08 0.56
N THR A 332 -12.95 26.78 1.86
CA THR A 332 -14.21 26.56 2.58
C THR A 332 -14.85 27.85 3.10
N VAL A 333 -14.26 29.04 2.91
CA VAL A 333 -14.86 30.33 3.34
C VAL A 333 -16.24 30.58 2.71
N PHE A 334 -16.52 29.93 1.58
CA PHE A 334 -17.81 30.01 0.88
C PHE A 334 -18.70 28.77 1.06
N GLU A 335 -18.27 27.75 1.81
CA GLU A 335 -19.08 26.57 2.15
C GLU A 335 -19.84 26.83 3.46
N ARG A 336 -21.18 26.92 3.37
CA ARG A 336 -22.05 27.43 4.45
C ARG A 336 -22.33 26.46 5.60
N ASP A 337 -21.89 25.20 5.52
CA ASP A 337 -22.24 24.17 6.52
C ASP A 337 -21.02 23.48 7.12
N GLY A 338 -20.72 23.82 8.38
CA GLY A 338 -20.08 22.91 9.34
C GLY A 338 -18.56 22.78 9.29
N TRP A 339 -17.89 23.47 10.22
CA TRP A 339 -16.46 23.35 10.54
C TRP A 339 -16.13 22.01 11.24
N ASP A 340 -16.40 20.85 10.63
CA ASP A 340 -15.89 19.59 11.19
C ASP A 340 -14.37 19.55 11.02
N LYS A 341 -13.65 19.45 12.14
CA LYS A 341 -12.18 19.34 12.17
C LYS A 341 -11.68 18.20 11.28
N LYS A 342 -12.47 17.14 11.09
CA LYS A 342 -12.14 16.00 10.22
C LYS A 342 -12.01 16.38 8.74
N ASN A 343 -12.69 17.43 8.28
CA ASN A 343 -12.62 17.94 6.90
C ASN A 343 -11.44 18.91 6.68
N LEU A 344 -10.80 19.35 7.76
CA LEU A 344 -9.70 20.31 7.74
C LEU A 344 -8.36 19.68 8.09
N THR A 345 -8.36 18.45 8.59
CA THR A 345 -7.15 17.73 9.03
C THR A 345 -6.96 16.49 8.19
N THR A 346 -5.72 16.15 7.89
CA THR A 346 -5.44 14.87 7.24
C THR A 346 -5.61 13.72 8.24
N VAL A 347 -5.83 12.51 7.73
CA VAL A 347 -6.02 11.31 8.55
C VAL A 347 -4.88 11.09 9.57
N GLY A 348 -3.65 11.42 9.20
CA GLY A 348 -2.47 11.23 10.05
C GLY A 348 -2.25 12.28 11.14
N HIS A 349 -2.91 13.44 11.03
CA HIS A 349 -2.81 14.53 12.04
C HIS A 349 -4.08 14.64 12.90
N TYR A 350 -5.15 13.93 12.56
CA TYR A 350 -6.37 13.91 13.35
C TYR A 350 -6.22 12.97 14.55
N GLN A 351 -5.83 13.55 15.70
CA GLN A 351 -5.49 12.83 16.94
C GLN A 351 -6.44 11.69 17.32
N PRO A 352 -7.78 11.82 17.23
CA PRO A 352 -8.68 10.72 17.57
C PRO A 352 -8.49 9.44 16.73
N TYR A 353 -7.86 9.53 15.56
CA TYR A 353 -7.60 8.39 14.69
C TYR A 353 -6.21 7.82 14.84
N ILE A 354 -5.28 8.47 15.53
CA ILE A 354 -3.91 7.98 15.73
C ILE A 354 -3.92 6.83 16.71
N THR A 355 -3.42 5.68 16.29
CA THR A 355 -3.44 4.42 17.06
C THR A 355 -2.09 4.00 17.60
N HIS A 356 -1.02 4.46 16.95
CA HIS A 356 0.34 4.09 17.27
C HIS A 356 1.28 5.30 17.15
N GLU A 357 2.42 5.22 17.83
CA GLU A 357 3.57 6.08 17.61
C GLU A 357 4.77 5.25 17.16
N LEU A 358 5.61 5.84 16.29
CA LEU A 358 6.86 5.26 15.82
C LEU A 358 8.03 6.21 16.09
N TYR A 359 9.00 5.76 16.86
CA TYR A 359 10.17 6.54 17.27
C TYR A 359 11.42 5.66 17.40
N LYS A 360 12.62 6.27 17.47
CA LYS A 360 13.87 5.50 17.63
C LYS A 360 13.87 4.72 18.95
N ALA A 361 14.27 3.46 18.90
CA ALA A 361 14.36 2.63 20.10
C ALA A 361 15.42 3.19 21.07
N ALA A 362 15.18 3.04 22.37
CA ALA A 362 16.15 3.43 23.39
C ALA A 362 17.43 2.59 23.28
N PRO A 363 18.62 3.18 23.52
CA PRO A 363 19.88 2.42 23.52
C PRO A 363 19.78 1.20 24.44
N GLY A 364 20.21 0.03 23.95
CA GLY A 364 20.25 -1.21 24.75
C GLY A 364 18.96 -2.03 24.80
N HIS A 365 17.94 -1.72 24.00
CA HIS A 365 16.78 -2.59 23.77
C HIS A 365 16.92 -3.31 22.41
N PRO A 366 17.70 -4.40 22.31
CA PRO A 366 17.83 -5.13 21.05
C PRO A 366 16.52 -5.82 20.66
N ASP A 367 16.37 -6.11 19.35
CA ASP A 367 15.35 -7.01 18.83
C ASP A 367 15.56 -8.40 19.44
N THR A 368 14.97 -8.65 20.61
CA THR A 368 15.20 -9.90 21.36
C THR A 368 14.37 -11.07 20.84
N GLN A 369 13.42 -10.83 19.94
CA GLN A 369 12.54 -11.86 19.39
C GLN A 369 12.23 -11.67 17.90
N PRO A 370 12.00 -12.76 17.14
CA PRO A 370 11.46 -12.67 15.79
C PRO A 370 10.18 -11.83 15.76
N LEU A 371 10.06 -10.93 14.77
CA LEU A 371 8.96 -9.98 14.61
C LEU A 371 7.57 -10.60 14.82
N MET A 372 7.37 -11.82 14.34
CA MET A 372 6.12 -12.55 14.52
C MET A 372 5.79 -12.93 15.96
N LYS A 373 6.79 -13.36 16.72
CA LYS A 373 6.59 -13.68 18.14
C LYS A 373 6.27 -12.42 18.91
N ALA A 374 6.96 -11.31 18.58
CA ALA A 374 6.67 -10.00 19.14
C ALA A 374 5.23 -9.55 18.80
N TRP A 375 4.81 -9.67 17.53
CA TRP A 375 3.46 -9.33 17.09
C TRP A 375 2.38 -10.17 17.78
N ALA A 376 2.56 -11.49 17.84
CA ALA A 376 1.59 -12.40 18.47
C ALA A 376 1.43 -12.16 19.98
N ALA A 377 2.53 -11.84 20.66
CA ALA A 377 2.55 -11.47 22.07
C ALA A 377 2.00 -10.06 22.32
N GLY A 378 2.10 -9.17 21.32
CA GLY A 378 1.82 -7.75 21.41
C GLY A 378 0.35 -7.34 21.34
N GLY A 379 -0.52 -8.11 21.99
CA GLY A 379 -1.96 -7.91 21.94
C GLY A 379 -2.43 -6.64 22.65
N GLN A 380 -1.80 -6.23 23.75
CA GLN A 380 -2.38 -5.24 24.68
C GLN A 380 -2.08 -3.77 24.28
N PRO A 381 -2.93 -2.79 24.69
CA PRO A 381 -2.56 -1.37 24.67
C PRO A 381 -1.27 -1.15 25.46
N SER A 382 -0.42 -0.19 25.07
CA SER A 382 0.94 0.04 25.62
C SER A 382 2.00 -1.02 25.29
N THR A 383 1.68 -2.03 24.47
CA THR A 383 2.72 -2.91 23.91
C THR A 383 3.66 -2.09 23.03
N ARG A 384 4.96 -2.22 23.30
CA ARG A 384 6.05 -1.69 22.48
C ARG A 384 6.67 -2.83 21.68
N LEU A 385 6.67 -2.69 20.36
CA LEU A 385 7.33 -3.60 19.44
C LEU A 385 8.59 -2.92 18.94
N THR A 386 9.75 -3.53 19.15
CA THR A 386 10.99 -3.07 18.50
C THR A 386 11.08 -3.78 17.16
N ILE A 387 11.28 -2.99 16.09
CA ILE A 387 11.36 -3.44 14.71
C ILE A 387 12.41 -2.58 14.03
N ALA A 388 13.50 -3.20 13.56
CA ALA A 388 14.55 -2.49 12.82
C ALA A 388 15.17 -1.32 13.60
N GLY A 389 15.29 -1.45 14.93
CA GLY A 389 15.79 -0.39 15.80
C GLY A 389 14.80 0.77 16.03
N LEU A 390 13.54 0.62 15.62
CA LEU A 390 12.45 1.55 15.91
C LEU A 390 11.47 0.92 16.89
N THR A 391 10.91 1.72 17.78
CA THR A 391 9.82 1.33 18.67
C THR A 391 8.48 1.74 18.06
N LEU A 392 7.62 0.76 17.82
CA LEU A 392 6.22 0.92 17.48
C LEU A 392 5.37 0.68 18.73
N GLU A 393 4.75 1.74 19.24
CA GLU A 393 3.96 1.73 20.47
C GLU A 393 2.49 1.92 20.16
N ARG A 394 1.63 1.02 20.66
CA ARG A 394 0.17 1.16 20.55
C ARG A 394 -0.36 2.09 21.63
N THR A 395 -1.00 3.19 21.23
CA THR A 395 -1.53 4.20 22.15
C THR A 395 -3.04 4.10 22.36
N GLN A 396 -3.80 3.57 21.39
CA GLN A 396 -5.25 3.37 21.49
C GLN A 396 -5.76 2.24 20.57
N LEU A 397 -7.09 2.04 20.60
CA LEU A 397 -7.85 0.92 20.03
C LEU A 397 -7.55 -0.45 20.66
N GLY A 398 -8.51 -1.36 20.53
CA GLY A 398 -8.45 -2.69 21.13
C GLY A 398 -7.37 -3.60 20.54
N ASP A 399 -7.15 -4.70 21.23
CA ASP A 399 -6.06 -5.63 20.98
C ASP A 399 -6.00 -6.13 19.53
N ARG A 400 -4.81 -6.11 18.93
CA ARG A 400 -4.55 -6.65 17.58
C ARG A 400 -5.42 -6.05 16.48
N ASN A 401 -5.91 -4.80 16.66
CA ASN A 401 -6.58 -4.09 15.58
C ASN A 401 -5.65 -4.02 14.34
N PRO A 402 -6.10 -4.52 13.17
CA PRO A 402 -5.26 -4.63 11.99
C PRO A 402 -5.11 -3.33 11.20
N TYR A 403 -5.85 -2.29 11.59
CA TYR A 403 -5.78 -0.96 11.02
C TYR A 403 -4.93 -0.07 11.92
N MET A 404 -3.80 0.38 11.37
CA MET A 404 -2.79 1.13 12.12
C MET A 404 -2.65 2.51 11.51
N ASN A 405 -3.04 3.54 12.24
CA ASN A 405 -2.66 4.92 11.95
C ASN A 405 -1.55 5.34 12.90
N VAL A 406 -0.35 5.56 12.35
CA VAL A 406 0.91 5.66 13.06
C VAL A 406 1.47 7.07 12.91
N SER A 407 1.66 7.74 14.03
CA SER A 407 2.37 9.01 14.09
C SER A 407 3.88 8.76 14.17
N VAL A 408 4.62 9.18 13.15
CA VAL A 408 6.06 8.95 13.01
C VAL A 408 6.83 10.16 13.54
N SER A 409 7.87 9.91 14.33
CA SER A 409 8.75 10.96 14.83
C SER A 409 9.41 11.74 13.68
N GLY A 410 9.51 13.06 13.83
CA GLY A 410 9.99 13.96 12.77
C GLY A 410 11.46 13.79 12.41
N ASP A 411 12.24 13.09 13.22
CA ASP A 411 13.65 12.76 12.94
C ASP A 411 13.82 11.49 12.10
N LEU A 412 12.73 10.76 11.84
CA LEU A 412 12.69 9.56 10.99
C LEU A 412 12.18 9.85 9.57
N ILE A 413 11.21 10.76 9.44
CA ILE A 413 10.72 11.26 8.15
C ILE A 413 10.78 12.77 8.23
N LYS A 414 11.83 13.38 7.66
CA LYS A 414 12.15 14.80 7.91
C LYS A 414 11.20 15.77 7.21
N ASN A 415 10.50 15.31 6.18
CA ASN A 415 9.51 16.08 5.43
C ASN A 415 8.57 15.15 4.65
N HIS A 416 7.62 15.75 3.93
CA HIS A 416 6.58 15.05 3.17
C HIS A 416 7.09 13.99 2.17
N ASN A 417 8.24 14.26 1.53
CA ASN A 417 8.79 13.49 0.41
C ASN A 417 9.95 12.57 0.84
N ASP A 418 10.36 12.62 2.11
CA ASP A 418 11.47 11.84 2.66
C ASP A 418 11.06 10.39 2.97
N ILE A 419 10.60 9.67 1.95
CA ILE A 419 10.17 8.26 2.05
C ILE A 419 11.32 7.27 1.80
N GLY A 420 12.47 7.78 1.37
CA GLY A 420 13.67 7.02 1.07
C GLY A 420 14.58 6.76 2.28
N GLU A 421 14.23 7.25 3.46
CA GLU A 421 15.06 7.10 4.66
C GLU A 421 15.29 5.60 4.98
N PRO A 422 16.54 5.13 5.09
CA PRO A 422 16.84 3.70 5.21
C PRO A 422 16.15 3.00 6.38
N GLN A 423 16.00 3.66 7.54
CA GLN A 423 15.32 3.08 8.70
C GLN A 423 13.81 2.87 8.44
N ILE A 424 13.17 3.76 7.70
CA ILE A 424 11.76 3.64 7.33
C ILE A 424 11.58 2.56 6.27
N ILE A 425 12.46 2.49 5.27
CA ILE A 425 12.45 1.41 4.28
C ILE A 425 12.59 0.05 4.98
N GLU A 426 13.52 -0.08 5.93
CA GLU A 426 13.70 -1.33 6.67
C GLU A 426 12.46 -1.67 7.50
N PHE A 427 11.89 -0.70 8.22
CA PHE A 427 10.64 -0.90 8.96
C PHE A 427 9.50 -1.37 8.06
N LEU A 428 9.29 -0.73 6.90
CA LEU A 428 8.26 -1.11 5.94
C LEU A 428 8.50 -2.50 5.37
N LYS A 429 9.76 -2.84 5.06
CA LYS A 429 10.14 -4.19 4.63
C LYS A 429 9.73 -5.23 5.68
N GLN A 430 10.01 -4.98 6.95
CA GLN A 430 9.63 -5.86 8.06
C GLN A 430 8.10 -6.00 8.18
N MET A 431 7.35 -4.91 8.05
CA MET A 431 5.87 -4.94 8.04
C MET A 431 5.29 -5.71 6.85
N ILE A 432 5.88 -5.55 5.66
CA ILE A 432 5.51 -6.31 4.46
C ILE A 432 5.77 -7.80 4.70
N LEU A 433 6.96 -8.15 5.18
CA LEU A 433 7.29 -9.55 5.47
C LEU A 433 6.31 -10.14 6.48
N LEU A 434 5.99 -9.42 7.57
CA LEU A 434 4.99 -9.79 8.57
C LEU A 434 3.62 -10.11 7.96
N SER A 435 3.02 -9.18 7.23
CA SER A 435 1.68 -9.35 6.65
C SER A 435 1.62 -10.35 5.49
N THR A 436 2.78 -10.70 4.91
CA THR A 436 2.89 -11.62 3.78
C THR A 436 3.41 -13.00 4.16
N LEU A 437 3.47 -13.33 5.45
CA LEU A 437 3.93 -14.64 5.90
C LEU A 437 3.07 -15.80 5.38
N PRO A 438 3.70 -16.95 5.09
CA PRO A 438 3.00 -18.20 4.85
C PRO A 438 2.08 -18.55 6.00
N GLU A 439 0.98 -19.22 5.70
CA GLU A 439 0.05 -19.72 6.72
C GLU A 439 0.72 -20.74 7.66
N SER A 440 1.58 -21.63 7.13
CA SER A 440 2.38 -22.59 7.90
C SER A 440 3.11 -21.94 9.08
N ASP A 441 3.58 -20.70 8.85
CA ASP A 441 4.42 -19.97 9.78
C ASP A 441 3.58 -19.16 10.79
N ARG A 442 2.25 -19.08 10.57
CA ARG A 442 1.29 -18.48 11.51
C ARG A 442 0.84 -19.47 12.59
N HIS A 443 1.04 -20.79 12.41
CA HIS A 443 0.55 -21.81 13.34
C HIS A 443 1.15 -21.74 14.75
N PHE A 444 2.35 -21.15 14.93
CA PHE A 444 2.95 -20.90 16.25
C PHE A 444 2.07 -20.03 17.17
N ILE A 445 1.08 -19.34 16.62
CA ILE A 445 0.12 -18.51 17.34
C ILE A 445 -0.99 -19.35 18.00
N LYS A 446 -1.34 -20.52 17.43
CA LYS A 446 -2.45 -21.36 17.93
C LYS A 446 -2.08 -22.13 19.22
N THR A 447 -0.80 -22.33 19.54
CA THR A 447 -0.35 -23.23 20.63
C THR A 447 -0.05 -22.55 21.97
N ASN A 448 0.06 -21.22 22.03
CA ASN A 448 0.45 -20.51 23.26
C ASN A 448 -0.70 -19.74 23.94
N GLY A 449 -1.95 -20.10 23.64
CA GLY A 449 -3.16 -19.49 24.18
C GLY A 449 -4.04 -20.45 24.98
N GLN A 450 -3.45 -21.44 25.66
CA GLN A 450 -4.12 -22.22 26.72
C GLN A 450 -3.62 -21.78 28.09
#